data_AF-A0AAF0Q2L0-F1
#
_entry.id   AF-A0AAF0Q2L0-F1
#
_cell.length_a   1.000
_cell.length_b   1.000
_cell.length_c   1.000
_cell.angle_alpha   90.00
_cell.angle_beta   90.00
_cell.angle_gamma   90.00
#
_symmetry.space_group_name_H-M   'P 1'
#
loop_
_entity.id
_entity.type
_entity.pdbx_description
1 polymer ?
#
loop_
_entity_poly.entity_id
_entity_poly.type
_entity_poly.pdbx_seq_one_letter_code
_entity_poly.pdbx_strand_id
1 'polypeptide(L)'
;MKHETQKFFDLPLEEKKKSEQSSGDTDGFGQLFVVSDEQKLDWADLFYLKTSPTYLRKPIFSKLYLSLIETMKEYADEIKKLSMKVLEMLGKTLGIDEKEVKSVFEEGMQSMRMNYYPPCPQPDKVMGLTPHSNGLVLTILFQVNGTQGPTSSLVTAHNPPRFKTMGATEFYRGYLNRELVGKSYVEAIRINHQ
;
A
#
# COMPACT_ATOMS: atom_id res chain seq x y z
N MET A 1 -1.18 5.93 -12.64
CA MET A 1 -1.06 4.93 -11.55
C MET A 1 -2.40 4.24 -11.21
N LYS A 2 -3.44 4.96 -10.77
CA LYS A 2 -4.75 4.37 -10.41
C LYS A 2 -5.32 3.37 -11.44
N HIS A 3 -5.47 3.81 -12.69
CA HIS A 3 -6.01 3.00 -13.78
C HIS A 3 -5.19 1.71 -13.98
N GLU A 4 -3.87 1.83 -14.06
CA GLU A 4 -2.99 0.69 -14.29
C GLU A 4 -2.98 -0.31 -13.13
N THR A 5 -3.05 0.17 -11.88
CA THR A 5 -3.19 -0.73 -10.72
C THR A 5 -4.50 -1.50 -10.76
N GLN A 6 -5.62 -0.84 -11.06
CA GLN A 6 -6.92 -1.52 -11.18
C GLN A 6 -6.89 -2.56 -12.29
N LYS A 7 -6.46 -2.13 -13.49
CA LYS A 7 -6.30 -3.00 -14.65
C LYS A 7 -5.45 -4.24 -14.35
N PHE A 8 -4.33 -4.08 -13.62
CA PHE A 8 -3.47 -5.20 -13.24
C PHE A 8 -4.20 -6.20 -12.33
N PHE A 9 -4.89 -5.75 -11.29
CA PHE A 9 -5.57 -6.67 -10.35
C PHE A 9 -6.84 -7.31 -10.93
N ASP A 10 -7.45 -6.68 -11.93
CA ASP A 10 -8.59 -7.20 -12.70
C ASP A 10 -8.17 -8.28 -13.72
N LEU A 11 -6.87 -8.46 -13.98
CA LEU A 11 -6.39 -9.54 -14.83
C LEU A 11 -6.69 -10.92 -14.21
N PRO A 12 -6.91 -11.96 -15.04
CA PRO A 12 -6.96 -13.34 -14.58
C PRO A 12 -5.71 -13.71 -13.78
N LEU A 13 -5.86 -14.62 -12.82
CA LEU A 13 -4.75 -15.06 -11.97
C LEU A 13 -3.55 -15.55 -12.79
N GLU A 14 -3.78 -16.30 -13.86
CA GLU A 14 -2.73 -16.81 -14.75
C GLU A 14 -1.90 -15.70 -15.41
N GLU A 15 -2.53 -14.58 -15.75
CA GLU A 15 -1.84 -13.40 -16.29
C GLU A 15 -1.01 -12.71 -15.21
N LYS A 16 -1.55 -12.56 -13.98
CA LYS A 16 -0.80 -11.99 -12.85
C LYS A 16 0.41 -12.86 -12.47
N LYS A 17 0.24 -14.18 -12.50
CA LYS A 17 1.30 -15.17 -12.20
C LYS A 17 2.46 -15.18 -13.19
N LYS A 18 2.31 -14.61 -14.40
CA LYS A 18 3.47 -14.38 -15.28
C LYS A 18 4.54 -13.54 -14.59
N SER A 19 4.11 -12.63 -13.70
CA SER A 19 4.94 -11.79 -12.86
C SER A 19 5.08 -12.29 -11.42
N GLU A 20 4.93 -13.59 -11.17
CA GLU A 20 5.08 -14.18 -9.83
C GLU A 20 6.53 -14.08 -9.31
N GLN A 21 6.64 -13.95 -7.98
CA GLN A 21 7.90 -13.96 -7.26
C GLN A 21 8.63 -15.31 -7.44
N SER A 22 9.94 -15.25 -7.65
CA SER A 22 10.80 -16.44 -7.59
C SER A 22 11.14 -16.80 -6.15
N SER A 23 11.52 -18.06 -5.88
CA SER A 23 11.98 -18.48 -4.55
C SER A 23 13.15 -17.60 -4.05
N GLY A 24 13.03 -17.08 -2.83
CA GLY A 24 13.99 -16.16 -2.23
C GLY A 24 13.94 -14.72 -2.77
N ASP A 25 12.97 -14.40 -3.63
CA ASP A 25 12.75 -13.06 -4.18
C ASP A 25 11.48 -12.42 -3.62
N THR A 26 11.50 -11.11 -3.49
CA THR A 26 10.34 -10.29 -3.09
C THR A 26 9.70 -9.57 -4.27
N ASP A 27 10.42 -9.43 -5.38
CA ASP A 27 9.96 -8.67 -6.54
C ASP A 27 8.99 -9.52 -7.36
N GLY A 28 7.77 -9.00 -7.55
CA GLY A 28 6.69 -9.65 -8.28
C GLY A 28 5.38 -9.73 -7.51
N PHE A 29 4.46 -10.48 -8.12
CA PHE A 29 3.18 -10.88 -7.56
C PHE A 29 3.37 -12.01 -6.56
N GLY A 30 2.87 -11.85 -5.34
CA GLY A 30 3.02 -12.83 -4.27
C GLY A 30 3.07 -12.19 -2.88
N GLN A 31 2.84 -12.99 -1.84
CA GLN A 31 2.94 -12.52 -0.46
C GLN A 31 4.40 -12.27 -0.06
N LEU A 32 4.63 -11.24 0.75
CA LEU A 32 5.96 -11.00 1.32
C LEU A 32 6.12 -11.75 2.64
N PHE A 33 7.30 -12.32 2.87
CA PHE A 33 7.71 -12.94 4.14
C PHE A 33 6.83 -14.12 4.59
N VAL A 34 6.48 -15.03 3.67
CA VAL A 34 5.89 -16.34 4.02
C VAL A 34 7.00 -17.27 4.49
N VAL A 35 6.98 -17.67 5.76
CA VAL A 35 8.07 -18.41 6.42
C VAL A 35 7.67 -19.77 6.98
N SER A 36 6.37 -20.07 7.09
CA SER A 36 5.86 -21.36 7.60
C SER A 36 4.42 -21.64 7.17
N ASP A 37 4.01 -22.91 7.19
CA ASP A 37 2.64 -23.34 6.87
C ASP A 37 1.62 -22.93 7.93
N GLU A 38 2.05 -22.73 9.18
CA GLU A 38 1.21 -22.27 10.30
C GLU A 38 1.03 -20.75 10.32
N GLN A 39 1.67 -20.02 9.41
CA GLN A 39 1.62 -18.56 9.39
C GLN A 39 0.23 -18.07 9.01
N LYS A 40 -0.30 -17.13 9.80
CA LYS A 40 -1.51 -16.40 9.43
C LYS A 40 -1.16 -15.43 8.31
N LEU A 41 -1.84 -15.56 7.18
CA LEU A 41 -1.66 -14.70 6.02
C LEU A 41 -2.65 -13.54 6.04
N ASP A 42 -2.20 -12.42 5.50
CA ASP A 42 -3.02 -11.26 5.23
C ASP A 42 -4.03 -11.55 4.12
N TRP A 43 -5.24 -11.01 4.24
CA TRP A 43 -6.30 -11.11 3.23
C TRP A 43 -6.10 -10.03 2.16
N ALA A 44 -5.01 -10.15 1.41
CA ALA A 44 -4.64 -9.23 0.35
C ALA A 44 -3.88 -9.95 -0.75
N ASP A 45 -4.04 -9.54 -2.00
CA ASP A 45 -3.05 -9.81 -3.04
C ASP A 45 -2.01 -8.68 -3.05
N LEU A 46 -0.77 -9.01 -3.38
CA LEU A 46 0.35 -8.07 -3.33
C LEU A 46 1.20 -8.16 -4.59
N PHE A 47 1.61 -6.99 -5.07
CA PHE A 47 2.66 -6.84 -6.07
C PHE A 47 3.73 -5.88 -5.55
N TYR A 48 4.98 -6.31 -5.53
CA TYR A 48 6.10 -5.53 -4.99
C TYR A 48 7.24 -5.41 -5.99
N LEU A 49 7.86 -4.24 -6.10
CA LEU A 49 9.09 -4.05 -6.88
C LEU A 49 10.02 -3.05 -6.23
N LYS A 50 11.32 -3.30 -6.34
CA LYS A 50 12.34 -2.25 -6.14
C LYS A 50 12.40 -1.36 -7.38
N THR A 51 12.21 -0.06 -7.19
CA THR A 51 12.12 0.92 -8.29
C THR A 51 13.36 1.80 -8.40
N SER A 52 14.11 1.95 -7.31
CA SER A 52 15.36 2.71 -7.28
C SER A 52 16.32 2.13 -6.24
N PRO A 53 17.64 2.24 -6.45
CA PRO A 53 18.32 2.62 -7.70
C PRO A 53 18.08 1.61 -8.84
N THR A 54 18.33 2.03 -10.09
CA THR A 54 17.96 1.26 -11.29
C THR A 54 18.64 -0.10 -11.38
N TYR A 55 19.83 -0.27 -10.81
CA TYR A 55 20.55 -1.54 -10.77
C TYR A 55 19.89 -2.59 -9.86
N LEU A 56 18.97 -2.18 -8.97
CA LEU A 56 18.16 -3.12 -8.18
C LEU A 56 16.90 -3.60 -8.92
N ARG A 57 16.55 -2.99 -10.06
CA ARG A 57 15.38 -3.39 -10.85
C ARG A 57 15.62 -4.75 -11.47
N LYS A 58 14.74 -5.70 -11.16
CA LYS A 58 14.85 -7.07 -11.67
C LYS A 58 14.23 -7.23 -13.06
N PRO A 59 14.60 -8.30 -13.81
CA PRO A 59 14.02 -8.59 -15.12
C PRO A 59 12.49 -8.73 -15.10
N ILE A 60 11.87 -8.99 -13.95
CA ILE A 60 10.42 -9.08 -13.81
C ILE A 60 9.68 -7.83 -14.30
N PHE A 61 10.33 -6.66 -14.31
CA PHE A 61 9.79 -5.46 -14.95
C PHE A 61 9.41 -5.70 -16.41
N SER A 62 10.16 -6.51 -17.16
CA SER A 62 9.87 -6.77 -18.59
C SER A 62 8.71 -7.74 -18.81
N LYS A 63 8.25 -8.44 -17.75
CA LYS A 63 7.07 -9.31 -17.82
C LYS A 63 5.76 -8.55 -17.68
N LEU A 64 5.82 -7.28 -17.28
CA LEU A 64 4.66 -6.39 -17.22
C LEU A 64 4.37 -5.81 -18.60
N TYR A 65 3.13 -5.42 -18.83
CA TYR A 65 2.76 -4.74 -20.06
C TYR A 65 3.28 -3.29 -20.06
N LEU A 66 3.65 -2.78 -21.24
CA LEU A 66 4.41 -1.53 -21.41
C LEU A 66 3.80 -0.33 -20.67
N SER A 67 2.48 -0.14 -20.76
CA SER A 67 1.82 1.01 -20.12
C SER A 67 1.95 1.03 -18.60
N LEU A 68 1.96 -0.14 -17.94
CA LEU A 68 2.20 -0.23 -16.50
C LEU A 68 3.65 0.09 -16.16
N ILE A 69 4.61 -0.39 -16.96
CA ILE A 69 6.04 -0.11 -16.74
C ILE A 69 6.30 1.40 -16.80
N GLU A 70 5.81 2.07 -17.84
CA GLU A 70 6.01 3.51 -18.04
C GLU A 70 5.36 4.30 -16.92
N THR A 71 4.11 3.97 -16.59
CA THR A 71 3.37 4.60 -15.49
C THR A 71 4.08 4.41 -14.14
N MET A 72 4.61 3.23 -13.86
CA MET A 72 5.33 2.97 -12.62
C MET A 72 6.65 3.74 -12.57
N LYS A 73 7.39 3.84 -13.67
CA LYS A 73 8.65 4.62 -13.72
C LYS A 73 8.39 6.10 -13.46
N GLU A 74 7.43 6.69 -14.17
CA GLU A 74 7.06 8.09 -13.98
C GLU A 74 6.58 8.35 -12.55
N TYR A 75 5.71 7.47 -12.02
CA TYR A 75 5.26 7.57 -10.63
C TYR A 75 6.42 7.42 -9.63
N ALA A 76 7.39 6.54 -9.89
CA ALA A 76 8.57 6.35 -9.03
C ALA A 76 9.38 7.64 -8.90
N ASP A 77 9.62 8.28 -10.04
CA ASP A 77 10.44 9.49 -10.14
C ASP A 77 9.75 10.67 -9.45
N GLU A 78 8.45 10.85 -9.65
CA GLU A 78 7.68 11.90 -8.96
C GLU A 78 7.58 11.65 -7.45
N ILE A 79 7.38 10.40 -7.02
CA ILE A 79 7.39 10.05 -5.60
C ILE A 79 8.78 10.22 -4.99
N LYS A 80 9.87 9.94 -5.71
CA LYS A 80 11.24 10.18 -5.22
C LYS A 80 11.47 11.68 -4.98
N LYS A 81 11.07 12.53 -5.93
CA LYS A 81 11.13 14.00 -5.78
C LYS A 81 10.31 14.50 -4.60
N LEU A 82 9.10 13.99 -4.43
CA LEU A 82 8.23 14.35 -3.29
C LEU A 82 8.84 13.89 -1.96
N SER A 83 9.33 12.66 -1.88
CA SER A 83 9.98 12.13 -0.68
C SER A 83 11.18 12.97 -0.25
N MET A 84 12.06 13.34 -1.19
CA MET A 84 13.21 14.20 -0.88
C MET A 84 12.79 15.56 -0.31
N LYS A 85 11.79 16.22 -0.92
CA LYS A 85 11.26 17.48 -0.40
C LYS A 85 10.73 17.34 1.03
N VAL A 86 9.99 16.27 1.31
CA VAL A 86 9.47 16.01 2.68
C VAL A 86 10.61 15.78 3.66
N LEU A 87 11.61 14.98 3.29
CA LEU A 87 12.77 14.70 4.14
C LEU A 87 13.63 15.94 4.41
N GLU A 88 13.82 16.80 3.41
CA GLU A 88 14.53 18.09 3.55
C GLU A 88 13.76 19.03 4.49
N MET A 89 12.43 19.10 4.38
CA MET A 89 11.59 19.89 5.28
C MET A 89 11.65 19.38 6.73
N LEU A 90 11.63 18.05 6.92
CA LEU A 90 11.79 17.42 8.23
C LEU A 90 13.17 17.70 8.80
N GLY A 91 14.23 17.52 7.99
CA GLY A 91 15.60 17.82 8.38
C GLY A 91 15.76 19.27 8.83
N LYS A 92 15.27 20.21 8.03
CA LYS A 92 15.26 21.65 8.38
C LYS A 92 14.55 21.92 9.70
N THR A 93 13.41 21.26 9.95
CA THR A 93 12.65 21.42 11.20
C THR A 93 13.42 20.89 12.40
N LEU A 94 14.22 19.84 12.20
CA LEU A 94 15.07 19.24 13.22
C LEU A 94 16.47 19.89 13.34
N GLY A 95 16.76 20.93 12.54
CA GLY A 95 18.06 21.59 12.53
C GLY A 95 19.17 20.81 11.81
N ILE A 96 18.83 19.85 10.96
CA ILE A 96 19.76 19.06 10.14
C ILE A 96 20.04 19.80 8.83
N ASP A 97 21.30 19.82 8.40
CA ASP A 97 21.70 20.44 7.13
C ASP A 97 21.12 19.68 5.92
N GLU A 98 20.70 20.42 4.90
CA GLU A 98 20.12 19.85 3.68
C GLU A 98 21.09 18.87 2.97
N LYS A 99 22.40 19.17 3.00
CA LYS A 99 23.42 18.28 2.41
C LYS A 99 23.54 16.98 3.18
N GLU A 100 23.37 17.02 4.50
CA GLU A 100 23.36 15.82 5.34
C GLU A 100 22.15 14.94 4.98
N VAL A 101 20.95 15.52 4.89
CA VAL A 101 19.74 14.80 4.44
C VAL A 101 19.95 14.16 3.07
N LYS A 102 20.47 14.91 2.09
CA LYS A 102 20.74 14.37 0.74
C LYS A 102 21.77 13.24 0.77
N SER A 103 22.85 13.41 1.52
CA SER A 103 23.91 12.41 1.61
C SER A 103 23.42 11.04 2.10
N VAL A 104 22.37 11.03 2.93
CA VAL A 104 21.80 9.79 3.48
C VAL A 104 20.72 9.22 2.55
N PHE A 105 19.88 10.05 1.94
CA PHE A 105 18.64 9.59 1.30
C PHE A 105 18.60 9.68 -0.23
N GLU A 106 19.46 10.48 -0.87
CA GLU A 106 19.38 10.75 -2.32
C GLU A 106 19.59 9.47 -3.17
N GLU A 107 20.53 8.63 -2.76
CA GLU A 107 20.82 7.31 -3.36
C GLU A 107 20.13 6.15 -2.62
N GLY A 108 19.17 6.47 -1.75
CA GLY A 108 18.42 5.50 -0.97
C GLY A 108 17.58 4.55 -1.84
N MET A 109 17.36 3.34 -1.32
CA MET A 109 16.47 2.37 -1.97
C MET A 109 15.01 2.87 -1.94
N GLN A 110 14.35 2.76 -3.09
CA GLN A 110 12.91 2.98 -3.23
C GLN A 110 12.25 1.68 -3.71
N SER A 111 11.10 1.37 -3.15
CA SER A 111 10.23 0.29 -3.61
C SER A 111 8.77 0.73 -3.69
N MET A 112 8.01 -0.01 -4.48
CA MET A 112 6.56 0.12 -4.57
C MET A 112 5.89 -1.17 -4.13
N ARG A 113 4.83 -1.03 -3.34
CA ARG A 113 3.94 -2.12 -2.95
C ARG A 113 2.51 -1.76 -3.35
N MET A 114 1.95 -2.53 -4.27
CA MET A 114 0.52 -2.46 -4.60
C MET A 114 -0.21 -3.52 -3.79
N ASN A 115 -1.24 -3.11 -3.06
CA ASN A 115 -2.07 -4.02 -2.26
C ASN A 115 -3.49 -4.01 -2.83
N TYR A 116 -4.05 -5.20 -3.01
CA TYR A 116 -5.44 -5.40 -3.37
C TYR A 116 -6.11 -6.22 -2.28
N TYR A 117 -7.18 -5.69 -1.68
CA TYR A 117 -7.91 -6.35 -0.61
C TYR A 117 -9.23 -6.88 -1.16
N PRO A 118 -9.31 -8.17 -1.55
CA PRO A 118 -10.53 -8.73 -2.09
C PRO A 118 -11.66 -8.72 -1.04
N PRO A 119 -12.94 -8.69 -1.47
CA PRO A 119 -14.07 -8.94 -0.58
C PRO A 119 -13.87 -10.24 0.23
N CYS A 120 -14.10 -10.18 1.55
CA CYS A 120 -13.99 -11.35 2.43
C CYS A 120 -15.38 -11.75 2.94
N PRO A 121 -15.77 -13.05 2.86
CA PRO A 121 -17.04 -13.52 3.43
C PRO A 121 -17.03 -13.56 4.96
N GLN A 122 -15.85 -13.57 5.60
CA GLN A 122 -15.69 -13.61 7.05
C GLN A 122 -14.73 -12.50 7.53
N PRO A 123 -15.09 -11.21 7.35
CA PRO A 123 -14.19 -10.10 7.63
C PRO A 123 -13.75 -10.03 9.10
N ASP A 124 -14.55 -10.55 10.04
CA ASP A 124 -14.21 -10.60 11.46
C ASP A 124 -13.11 -11.64 11.79
N LYS A 125 -12.69 -12.48 10.84
CA LYS A 125 -11.68 -13.55 11.03
C LYS A 125 -10.34 -13.28 10.36
N VAL A 126 -10.26 -12.23 9.54
CA VAL A 126 -9.07 -11.93 8.75
C VAL A 126 -8.66 -10.48 8.91
N MET A 127 -7.41 -10.18 8.60
CA MET A 127 -6.93 -8.82 8.47
C MET A 127 -6.44 -8.62 7.05
N GLY A 128 -6.83 -7.51 6.42
CA GLY A 128 -6.29 -7.17 5.10
C GLY A 128 -4.79 -6.90 5.17
N LEU A 129 -4.34 -6.24 6.23
CA LEU A 129 -2.94 -5.98 6.52
C LEU A 129 -2.71 -6.06 8.03
N THR A 130 -1.84 -6.96 8.46
CA THR A 130 -1.52 -7.16 9.88
C THR A 130 -0.95 -5.87 10.51
N PRO A 131 -1.30 -5.52 11.76
CA PRO A 131 -0.74 -4.36 12.45
C PRO A 131 0.78 -4.37 12.47
N HIS A 132 1.40 -3.30 11.99
CA HIS A 132 2.86 -3.17 11.89
C HIS A 132 3.28 -1.70 11.94
N SER A 133 4.59 -1.48 12.08
CA SER A 133 5.26 -0.23 11.74
C SER A 133 6.20 -0.49 10.55
N ASN A 134 6.36 0.51 9.69
CA ASN A 134 7.24 0.38 8.54
C ASN A 134 8.70 0.42 9.00
N GLY A 135 9.52 -0.52 8.52
CA GLY A 135 10.97 -0.53 8.72
C GLY A 135 11.73 0.38 7.74
N LEU A 136 11.08 1.43 7.23
CA LEU A 136 11.62 2.34 6.22
C LEU A 136 11.58 3.79 6.74
N VAL A 137 12.36 4.66 6.11
CA VAL A 137 12.47 6.09 6.48
C VAL A 137 11.15 6.84 6.25
N LEU A 138 10.55 6.69 5.07
CA LEU A 138 9.32 7.38 4.68
C LEU A 138 8.46 6.48 3.80
N THR A 139 7.15 6.56 3.97
CA THR A 139 6.18 5.88 3.10
C THR A 139 5.13 6.87 2.64
N ILE A 140 4.95 6.97 1.32
CA ILE A 140 3.88 7.76 0.70
C ILE A 140 2.83 6.79 0.18
N LEU A 141 1.65 6.83 0.79
CA LEU A 141 0.54 5.94 0.45
C LEU A 141 -0.45 6.64 -0.46
N PHE A 142 -0.80 6.00 -1.59
CA PHE A 142 -1.87 6.44 -2.48
C PHE A 142 -3.03 5.44 -2.44
N GLN A 143 -4.18 5.88 -1.92
CA GLN A 143 -5.39 5.05 -1.88
C GLN A 143 -6.12 5.12 -3.24
N VAL A 144 -6.05 4.03 -4.00
CA VAL A 144 -6.62 3.92 -5.36
C VAL A 144 -8.13 4.12 -5.35
N ASN A 145 -8.81 3.53 -4.36
CA ASN A 145 -10.23 3.71 -4.13
C ASN A 145 -10.42 4.97 -3.28
N GLY A 146 -11.14 5.97 -3.81
CA GLY A 146 -11.30 7.28 -3.17
C GLY A 146 -12.09 7.27 -1.87
N THR A 147 -12.58 6.11 -1.45
CA THR A 147 -13.39 5.91 -0.25
C THR A 147 -12.81 4.80 0.62
N GLN A 148 -13.01 4.92 1.93
CA GLN A 148 -12.88 3.84 2.90
C GLN A 148 -14.27 3.44 3.38
N GLY A 149 -14.50 2.13 3.50
CA GLY A 149 -15.77 1.58 3.96
C GLY A 149 -15.95 0.13 3.49
N PRO A 150 -17.06 -0.51 3.88
CA PRO A 150 -17.41 -1.84 3.39
C PRO A 150 -17.52 -1.82 1.85
N THR A 151 -16.88 -2.79 1.18
CA THR A 151 -17.07 -2.95 -0.27
C THR A 151 -18.54 -3.22 -0.57
N SER A 152 -19.09 -2.54 -1.58
CA SER A 152 -20.51 -2.64 -1.96
C SER A 152 -20.98 -4.06 -2.24
N SER A 153 -20.10 -4.93 -2.77
CA SER A 153 -20.41 -6.35 -3.01
C SER A 153 -20.66 -7.17 -1.74
N LEU A 154 -20.20 -6.71 -0.56
CA LEU A 154 -20.44 -7.36 0.73
C LEU A 154 -21.68 -6.81 1.45
N VAL A 155 -22.17 -5.65 1.04
CA VAL A 155 -23.31 -4.99 1.67
C VAL A 155 -24.61 -5.54 1.06
N THR A 156 -25.36 -6.29 1.85
CA THR A 156 -26.63 -6.88 1.42
C THR A 156 -27.70 -6.71 2.50
N ALA A 157 -28.97 -7.04 2.18
CA ALA A 157 -30.05 -7.04 3.17
C ALA A 157 -29.76 -7.97 4.36
N HIS A 158 -29.01 -9.07 4.14
CA HIS A 158 -28.67 -10.05 5.16
C HIS A 158 -27.31 -9.77 5.83
N ASN A 159 -26.54 -8.81 5.29
CA ASN A 159 -25.26 -8.37 5.84
C ASN A 159 -25.18 -6.83 5.72
N PRO A 160 -25.89 -6.09 6.61
CA PRO A 160 -25.90 -4.64 6.58
C PRO A 160 -24.51 -4.07 6.90
N PRO A 161 -24.20 -2.85 6.42
CA PRO A 161 -22.89 -2.26 6.64
C PRO A 161 -22.71 -1.95 8.13
N ARG A 162 -21.61 -2.44 8.72
CA ARG A 162 -21.25 -2.17 10.12
C ARG A 162 -20.42 -0.89 10.29
N PHE A 163 -19.84 -0.37 9.22
CA PHE A 163 -18.98 0.81 9.21
C PHE A 163 -19.43 1.80 8.15
N LYS A 164 -19.23 3.09 8.41
CA LYS A 164 -19.53 4.17 7.47
C LYS A 164 -18.62 4.09 6.25
N THR A 165 -19.16 4.43 5.08
CA THR A 165 -18.37 4.73 3.89
C THR A 165 -18.06 6.23 3.87
N MET A 166 -16.79 6.59 3.74
CA MET A 166 -16.32 7.98 3.75
C MET A 166 -15.17 8.19 2.78
N GLY A 167 -14.88 9.43 2.41
CA GLY A 167 -13.75 9.75 1.55
C GLY A 167 -12.42 9.42 2.23
N ALA A 168 -11.40 8.98 1.48
CA ALA A 168 -10.08 8.67 2.04
C ALA A 168 -9.49 9.86 2.83
N THR A 169 -9.61 11.08 2.28
CA THR A 169 -9.16 12.32 2.94
C THR A 169 -9.88 12.57 4.27
N GLU A 170 -11.19 12.33 4.32
CA GLU A 170 -11.98 12.46 5.55
C GLU A 170 -11.55 11.44 6.59
N PHE A 171 -11.37 10.18 6.17
CA PHE A 171 -10.86 9.10 7.02
C PHE A 171 -9.51 9.46 7.65
N TYR A 172 -8.51 9.85 6.85
CA TYR A 172 -7.18 10.18 7.36
C TYR A 172 -7.17 11.42 8.24
N ARG A 173 -7.99 12.43 7.93
CA ARG A 173 -8.13 13.61 8.78
C ARG A 173 -8.64 13.24 10.17
N GLY A 174 -9.72 12.45 10.25
CA GLY A 174 -10.24 12.01 11.55
C GLY A 174 -9.29 11.05 12.27
N TYR A 175 -8.63 10.15 11.54
CA TYR A 175 -7.65 9.23 12.11
C TYR A 175 -6.47 9.95 12.76
N LEU A 176 -5.90 10.97 12.09
CA LEU A 176 -4.73 11.72 12.56
C LEU A 176 -5.07 12.75 13.65
N ASN A 177 -6.29 13.28 13.66
CA ASN A 177 -6.74 14.27 14.65
C ASN A 177 -7.27 13.65 15.95
N ARG A 178 -7.39 12.31 16.03
CA ARG A 178 -7.96 11.68 17.23
C ARG A 178 -7.03 11.78 18.43
N GLU A 179 -7.62 11.80 19.61
CA GLU A 179 -6.87 11.61 20.86
C GLU A 179 -6.31 10.18 20.94
N LEU A 180 -5.06 10.05 21.40
CA LEU A 180 -4.39 8.75 21.55
C LEU A 180 -4.97 7.91 22.70
N VAL A 181 -5.75 8.54 23.59
CA VAL A 181 -6.42 7.89 24.71
C VAL A 181 -7.88 7.63 24.31
N GLY A 182 -8.28 6.36 24.21
CA GLY A 182 -9.67 5.99 23.90
C GLY A 182 -9.80 4.79 22.97
N LYS A 183 -10.96 4.65 22.34
CA LYS A 183 -11.25 3.59 21.36
C LYS A 183 -10.48 3.83 20.05
N SER A 184 -10.24 2.75 19.30
CA SER A 184 -9.63 2.87 17.96
C SER A 184 -10.50 3.73 17.04
N TYR A 185 -9.90 4.37 16.03
CA TYR A 185 -10.68 5.15 15.05
C TYR A 185 -11.70 4.28 14.28
N VAL A 186 -11.42 2.99 14.14
CA VAL A 186 -12.35 2.01 13.53
C VAL A 186 -13.68 1.96 14.30
N GLU A 187 -13.65 2.05 15.63
CA GLU A 187 -14.88 2.12 16.44
C GLU A 187 -15.61 3.45 16.25
N ALA A 188 -14.89 4.56 16.03
CA ALA A 188 -15.51 5.87 15.80
C ALA A 188 -16.31 5.93 14.48
N ILE A 189 -15.96 5.09 13.51
CA ILE A 189 -16.64 5.01 12.21
C ILE A 189 -17.67 3.87 12.13
N ARG A 190 -17.88 3.14 13.23
CA ARG A 190 -18.91 2.09 13.32
C ARG A 190 -20.32 2.72 13.22
N ILE A 191 -21.21 2.04 12.52
CA ILE A 191 -22.63 2.42 12.48
C ILE A 191 -23.27 1.83 13.73
N ASN A 192 -23.71 2.69 14.65
CA ASN A 192 -24.47 2.27 15.81
C ASN A 192 -25.94 2.14 15.38
N HIS A 193 -26.47 0.93 15.42
CA HIS A 193 -27.91 0.71 15.37
C HIS A 193 -28.45 1.02 16.79
N GLN A 194 -29.21 2.11 16.93
CA GLN A 194 -30.05 2.33 18.10
C GLN A 194 -31.23 1.36 18.07
#